data_AF-A0A813QXY8-F1
#
_entry.id   AF-A0A813QXY8-F1
#
_cell.length_a   1.000
_cell.length_b   1.000
_cell.length_c   1.000
_cell.angle_alpha   90.00
_cell.angle_beta   90.00
_cell.angle_gamma   90.00
#
_symmetry.space_group_name_H-M   'P 1'
#
loop_
_entity.id
_entity.type
_entity.pdbx_description
1 polymer ?
#
loop_
_entity_poly.entity_id
_entity_poly.type
_entity_poly.pdbx_seq_one_letter_code
_entity_poly.pdbx_strand_id
1 'polypeptide(L)'
;MGGTPSVNLGYHEQICQNYFSVQMSGSDRFRLILAPEDIKNITRNVLNSIWLIQKEESQLGFIEFKLQGTPWYSSGEDDLNVKYFLCSLLQAYYQQGWFLKASTDLERQSSETDVLFFQKNIPIKTSVICLSLNSTDKIRVLAPENIYPLIKHSVVTSWPKGIQRERMFDKSYEIKLYGNPWTDWSRDSSESFDIPILILELMRNLFRNGWEFLGAIDSGKRQTSLNALYFRYAPDEINKNDIENTRFFAMSLNKSDRVRLHRADEDLKSLLTNPNYGMQSLWQKGIQNQKIVNNAYEFKLSGNPWDSSGDEAVESRRLLNDLFNLFSRYGWSLYGTCDLTKSETNKSTFFFRTKPIEPKHLVNFCVSLNETDKIRLIGGNPSLTQEVKEAILQGWQKGIQEESNYYGSDQIKLRGYPFSTTGADKVYTCVMMTLILNNLEKKGFKLLCSADVSQKYYSDDNNRYPVDLHSWFFEN
;
A
#
# COMPACT_ATOMS: atom_id res chain seq x y z
N MET A 1 21.54 -10.11 -15.07
CA MET A 1 21.28 -8.81 -15.74
C MET A 1 20.60 -9.11 -17.06
N GLY A 2 19.28 -8.88 -17.15
CA GLY A 2 18.54 -9.00 -18.41
C GLY A 2 18.62 -7.70 -19.20
N GLY A 3 18.63 -7.79 -20.52
CA GLY A 3 18.40 -6.62 -21.39
C GLY A 3 16.99 -6.08 -21.19
N THR A 4 16.72 -4.89 -21.74
CA THR A 4 15.38 -4.30 -21.73
C THR A 4 14.39 -5.26 -22.40
N PRO A 5 13.22 -5.47 -21.79
CA PRO A 5 12.18 -6.29 -22.40
C PRO A 5 11.73 -5.73 -23.75
N SER A 6 11.50 -6.61 -24.73
CA SER A 6 10.80 -6.25 -25.97
C SER A 6 9.31 -6.48 -25.78
N VAL A 7 8.51 -5.41 -25.90
CA VAL A 7 7.07 -5.36 -25.69
C VAL A 7 6.39 -4.48 -26.76
N ASN A 8 5.13 -4.75 -27.06
CA ASN A 8 4.32 -3.90 -27.93
C ASN A 8 2.99 -3.62 -27.24
N LEU A 9 2.81 -2.39 -26.75
CA LEU A 9 1.65 -1.98 -25.95
C LEU A 9 0.77 -0.95 -26.66
N GLY A 10 0.86 -0.84 -27.99
CA GLY A 10 0.10 0.16 -28.76
C GLY A 10 -1.41 0.04 -28.65
N TYR A 11 -1.91 -1.19 -28.65
CA TYR A 11 -3.33 -1.44 -28.41
C TYR A 11 -3.74 -1.03 -26.99
N HIS A 12 -2.91 -1.32 -25.99
CA HIS A 12 -3.17 -1.03 -24.58
C HIS A 12 -3.20 0.46 -24.27
N GLU A 13 -2.28 1.23 -24.87
CA GLU A 13 -2.21 2.69 -24.75
C GLU A 13 -3.48 3.37 -25.29
N GLN A 14 -4.15 2.77 -26.28
CA GLN A 14 -5.42 3.30 -26.80
C GLN A 14 -6.61 3.07 -25.84
N ILE A 15 -6.65 1.92 -25.16
CA ILE A 15 -7.79 1.51 -24.30
C ILE A 15 -7.65 1.94 -22.83
N CYS A 16 -6.42 2.21 -22.38
CA CYS A 16 -6.09 2.58 -21.01
C CYS A 16 -5.60 4.03 -20.98
N GLN A 17 -6.54 4.96 -20.81
CA GLN A 17 -6.24 6.40 -20.85
C GLN A 17 -6.20 7.05 -19.47
N ASN A 18 -6.81 6.41 -18.48
CA ASN A 18 -6.95 6.96 -17.13
C ASN A 18 -5.96 6.37 -16.13
N TYR A 19 -5.18 5.35 -16.52
CA TYR A 19 -4.23 4.70 -15.64
C TYR A 19 -2.90 4.43 -16.33
N PHE A 20 -1.82 4.50 -15.55
CA PHE A 20 -0.52 3.94 -15.92
C PHE A 20 0.16 3.37 -14.67
N SER A 21 1.23 2.60 -14.88
CA SER A 21 2.04 2.08 -13.79
C SER A 21 3.52 2.44 -13.92
N VAL A 22 4.18 2.51 -12.77
CA VAL A 22 5.62 2.73 -12.62
C VAL A 22 6.21 1.52 -11.92
N GLN A 23 7.31 1.02 -12.45
CA GLN A 23 8.07 -0.07 -11.85
C GLN A 23 9.51 0.38 -11.58
N MET A 24 9.96 0.28 -10.34
CA MET A 24 11.38 0.33 -9.99
C MET A 24 11.87 -1.11 -9.92
N SER A 25 12.87 -1.48 -10.74
CA SER A 25 13.24 -2.90 -10.88
C SER A 25 14.70 -3.18 -11.15
N GLY A 26 15.10 -4.44 -10.98
CA GLY A 26 16.51 -4.80 -10.95
C GLY A 26 17.28 -3.96 -9.91
N SER A 27 18.53 -3.60 -10.18
CA SER A 27 19.26 -2.69 -9.28
C SER A 27 19.04 -1.21 -9.58
N ASP A 28 18.61 -0.89 -10.81
CA ASP A 28 18.80 0.43 -11.40
C ASP A 28 17.84 0.74 -12.58
N ARG A 29 16.75 0.00 -12.75
CA ARG A 29 15.76 0.28 -13.81
C ARG A 29 14.55 1.02 -13.27
N PHE A 30 14.16 2.09 -13.95
CA PHE A 30 12.91 2.80 -13.72
C PHE A 30 12.07 2.71 -14.98
N ARG A 31 10.86 2.15 -14.89
CA ARG A 31 10.00 1.89 -16.05
C ARG A 31 8.68 2.61 -15.89
N LEU A 32 8.20 3.19 -16.99
CA LEU A 32 6.84 3.66 -17.14
C LEU A 32 6.10 2.76 -18.13
N ILE A 33 4.93 2.28 -17.72
CA ILE A 33 4.13 1.29 -18.46
C ILE A 33 2.74 1.91 -18.67
N LEU A 34 2.35 2.08 -19.93
CA LEU A 34 1.15 2.80 -20.38
C LEU A 34 1.11 4.29 -19.99
N ALA A 35 2.25 4.88 -19.63
CA ALA A 35 2.30 6.31 -19.32
C ALA A 35 2.18 7.16 -20.59
N PRO A 36 1.39 8.25 -20.58
CA PRO A 36 1.34 9.17 -21.71
C PRO A 36 2.65 9.96 -21.86
N GLU A 37 2.86 10.52 -23.05
CA GLU A 37 4.15 11.08 -23.47
C GLU A 37 4.60 12.29 -22.63
N ASP A 38 3.66 13.12 -22.18
CA ASP A 38 3.92 14.22 -21.24
C ASP A 38 4.53 13.72 -19.93
N ILE A 39 4.02 12.59 -19.41
CA ILE A 39 4.52 11.95 -18.19
C ILE A 39 5.90 11.34 -18.41
N LYS A 40 6.16 10.70 -19.56
CA LYS A 40 7.52 10.22 -19.89
C LYS A 40 8.53 11.37 -19.89
N ASN A 41 8.16 12.52 -20.47
CA ASN A 41 9.01 13.71 -20.52
C ASN A 41 9.26 14.30 -19.13
N ILE A 42 8.23 14.42 -18.31
CA ILE A 42 8.36 14.94 -16.94
C ILE A 42 9.24 14.03 -16.09
N THR A 43 9.06 12.72 -16.18
CA THR A 43 9.90 11.75 -15.47
C THR A 43 11.36 11.86 -15.87
N ARG A 44 11.63 11.98 -17.18
CA ARG A 44 12.99 12.20 -17.68
C ARG A 44 13.62 13.46 -17.09
N ASN A 45 12.87 14.56 -17.02
CA ASN A 45 13.33 15.83 -16.46
C ASN A 45 13.62 15.71 -14.95
N VAL A 46 12.71 15.08 -14.19
CA VAL A 46 12.90 14.86 -12.75
C VAL A 46 14.10 13.95 -12.50
N LEU A 47 14.24 12.85 -13.26
CA LEU A 47 15.41 11.97 -13.19
C LEU A 47 16.69 12.74 -13.45
N ASN A 48 16.82 13.46 -14.57
CA ASN A 48 18.02 14.23 -14.91
C ASN A 48 18.40 15.29 -13.85
N SER A 49 17.46 15.77 -13.05
CA SER A 49 17.73 16.72 -11.97
C SER A 49 18.32 16.09 -10.70
N ILE A 50 18.22 14.76 -10.53
CA ILE A 50 18.56 14.06 -9.28
C ILE A 50 19.51 12.89 -9.52
N TRP A 51 19.32 12.15 -10.61
CA TRP A 51 19.98 10.90 -10.90
C TRP A 51 20.37 10.78 -12.38
N LEU A 52 21.63 10.45 -12.65
CA LEU A 52 22.11 10.31 -14.03
C LEU A 52 21.45 9.12 -14.75
N ILE A 53 20.87 9.39 -15.92
CA ILE A 53 20.37 8.37 -16.85
C ILE A 53 21.53 7.88 -17.72
N GLN A 54 21.87 6.59 -17.63
CA GLN A 54 22.91 5.96 -18.45
C GLN A 54 22.39 5.49 -19.81
N LYS A 55 21.14 5.05 -19.85
CA LYS A 55 20.48 4.58 -21.07
C LYS A 55 18.98 4.80 -20.96
N GLU A 56 18.38 5.13 -22.09
CA GLU A 56 16.94 5.23 -22.24
C GLU A 56 16.52 4.35 -23.41
N GLU A 57 15.49 3.55 -23.21
CA GLU A 57 14.91 2.70 -24.24
C GLU A 57 13.39 2.87 -24.26
N SER A 58 12.87 3.28 -25.41
CA SER A 58 11.44 3.57 -25.59
C SER A 58 10.85 2.61 -26.61
N GLN A 59 9.65 2.13 -26.28
CA GLN A 59 8.79 1.30 -27.11
C GLN A 59 7.35 1.84 -26.99
N LEU A 60 6.43 1.40 -27.84
CA LEU A 60 5.06 1.90 -27.80
C LEU A 60 4.39 1.50 -26.47
N GLY A 61 3.85 2.48 -25.74
CA GLY A 61 3.32 2.33 -24.38
C GLY A 61 4.34 1.95 -23.29
N PHE A 62 5.65 2.00 -23.54
CA PHE A 62 6.68 1.59 -22.57
C PHE A 62 7.96 2.43 -22.67
N ILE A 63 8.52 2.83 -21.54
CA ILE A 63 9.87 3.41 -21.50
C ILE A 63 10.64 2.91 -20.29
N GLU A 64 11.90 2.53 -20.50
CA GLU A 64 12.85 2.14 -19.47
C GLU A 64 14.00 3.14 -19.39
N PHE A 65 14.26 3.63 -18.18
CA PHE A 65 15.46 4.37 -17.83
C PHE A 65 16.41 3.48 -17.04
N LYS A 66 17.64 3.33 -17.52
CA LYS A 66 18.75 2.75 -16.76
C LYS A 66 19.47 3.87 -16.02
N LEU A 67 19.45 3.80 -14.70
CA LEU A 67 20.04 4.79 -13.80
C LEU A 67 21.48 4.41 -13.46
N GLN A 68 22.32 5.40 -13.14
CA GLN A 68 23.69 5.17 -12.69
C GLN A 68 23.74 4.47 -11.33
N GLY A 69 24.61 3.48 -11.13
CA GLY A 69 24.76 2.82 -9.83
C GLY A 69 23.61 1.85 -9.52
N THR A 70 23.20 1.77 -8.24
CA THR A 70 22.18 0.82 -7.78
C THR A 70 21.16 1.50 -6.83
N PRO A 71 20.37 2.47 -7.31
CA PRO A 71 19.45 3.26 -6.48
C PRO A 71 18.51 2.38 -5.63
N TRP A 72 18.03 1.27 -6.18
CA TRP A 72 17.06 0.42 -5.48
C TRP A 72 17.71 -0.46 -4.42
N TYR A 73 19.04 -0.59 -4.40
CA TYR A 73 19.82 -1.27 -3.34
C TYR A 73 20.67 -0.28 -2.55
N SER A 74 20.25 0.98 -2.47
CA SER A 74 21.01 2.03 -1.81
C SER A 74 20.85 2.03 -0.29
N SER A 75 21.70 2.79 0.38
CA SER A 75 21.63 3.08 1.81
C SER A 75 22.23 4.46 2.08
N GLY A 76 21.97 5.05 3.25
CA GLY A 76 22.58 6.34 3.58
C GLY A 76 21.99 7.48 2.74
N GLU A 77 22.84 8.25 2.09
CA GLU A 77 22.49 9.42 1.26
C GLU A 77 21.83 9.02 -0.07
N ASP A 78 22.28 7.93 -0.70
CA ASP A 78 21.67 7.45 -1.95
C ASP A 78 20.21 7.03 -1.75
N ASP A 79 19.89 6.38 -0.62
CA ASP A 79 18.52 6.05 -0.23
C ASP A 79 17.69 7.32 -0.01
N LEU A 80 18.28 8.36 0.60
CA LEU A 80 17.61 9.65 0.75
C LEU A 80 17.35 10.32 -0.60
N ASN A 81 18.30 10.22 -1.55
CA ASN A 81 18.10 10.72 -2.92
C ASN A 81 16.97 9.98 -3.65
N VAL A 82 16.76 8.69 -3.40
CA VAL A 82 15.57 7.95 -3.90
C VAL A 82 14.28 8.54 -3.34
N LYS A 83 14.22 8.82 -2.03
CA LYS A 83 13.03 9.43 -1.42
C LYS A 83 12.78 10.85 -1.94
N TYR A 84 13.84 11.64 -2.15
CA TYR A 84 13.76 12.97 -2.74
C TYR A 84 13.31 12.95 -4.21
N PHE A 85 13.80 11.97 -4.98
CA PHE A 85 13.31 11.70 -6.32
C PHE A 85 11.81 11.39 -6.32
N LEU A 86 11.33 10.51 -5.44
CA LEU A 86 9.91 10.19 -5.38
C LEU A 86 9.05 11.37 -4.92
N CYS A 87 9.50 12.19 -3.97
CA CYS A 87 8.81 13.46 -3.64
C CYS A 87 8.66 14.36 -4.87
N SER A 88 9.76 14.56 -5.61
CA SER A 88 9.79 15.42 -6.79
C SER A 88 8.90 14.87 -7.92
N LEU A 89 8.94 13.55 -8.13
CA LEU A 89 8.13 12.87 -9.13
C LEU A 89 6.65 12.95 -8.81
N LEU A 90 6.25 12.60 -7.57
CA LEU A 90 4.87 12.68 -7.12
C LEU A 90 4.34 14.11 -7.25
N GLN A 91 5.13 15.11 -6.83
CA GLN A 91 4.75 16.51 -7.00
C GLN A 91 4.51 16.88 -8.47
N ALA A 92 5.42 16.49 -9.37
CA ALA A 92 5.31 16.78 -10.79
C ALA A 92 4.12 16.06 -11.45
N TYR A 93 3.83 14.83 -11.05
CA TYR A 93 2.68 14.07 -11.55
C TYR A 93 1.35 14.68 -11.09
N TYR A 94 1.24 15.08 -9.82
CA TYR A 94 0.04 15.76 -9.32
C TYR A 94 -0.24 17.08 -10.06
N GLN A 95 0.81 17.82 -10.42
CA GLN A 95 0.70 19.03 -11.25
C GLN A 95 0.20 18.76 -12.67
N GLN A 96 0.28 17.53 -13.16
CA GLN A 96 -0.31 17.08 -14.43
C GLN A 96 -1.63 16.32 -14.24
N GLY A 97 -2.13 16.24 -13.02
CA GLY A 97 -3.36 15.50 -12.71
C GLY A 97 -3.18 13.99 -12.68
N TRP A 98 -2.01 13.48 -12.30
CA TRP A 98 -1.78 12.04 -12.13
C TRP A 98 -1.52 11.71 -10.67
N PHE A 99 -2.47 11.00 -10.06
CA PHE A 99 -2.54 10.80 -8.62
C PHE A 99 -2.17 9.36 -8.31
N LEU A 100 -1.28 9.18 -7.33
CA LEU A 100 -0.95 7.85 -6.81
C LEU A 100 -2.22 7.20 -6.25
N LYS A 101 -2.52 5.98 -6.70
CA LYS A 101 -3.66 5.19 -6.24
C LYS A 101 -3.28 3.94 -5.49
N ALA A 102 -2.17 3.32 -5.85
CA ALA A 102 -1.70 2.14 -5.14
C ALA A 102 -0.17 2.09 -5.17
N SER A 103 0.39 1.61 -4.07
CA SER A 103 1.70 0.97 -4.01
C SER A 103 1.44 -0.50 -3.75
N THR A 104 1.88 -1.39 -4.64
CA THR A 104 1.51 -2.81 -4.57
C THR A 104 2.72 -3.70 -4.76
N ASP A 105 2.92 -4.61 -3.82
CA ASP A 105 3.82 -5.74 -4.01
C ASP A 105 3.15 -6.75 -4.96
N LEU A 106 3.74 -6.87 -6.15
CA LEU A 106 3.34 -7.79 -7.21
C LEU A 106 4.32 -8.95 -7.38
N GLU A 107 5.23 -9.19 -6.43
CA GLU A 107 6.26 -10.22 -6.57
C GLU A 107 6.45 -11.09 -5.34
N ARG A 108 6.42 -12.40 -5.54
CA ARG A 108 6.68 -13.34 -4.45
C ARG A 108 8.14 -13.40 -4.04
N GLN A 109 9.05 -13.12 -4.96
CA GLN A 109 10.47 -13.10 -4.66
C GLN A 109 10.81 -11.67 -4.23
N SER A 110 11.26 -11.51 -2.98
CA SER A 110 11.52 -10.24 -2.27
C SER A 110 12.63 -9.35 -2.88
N SER A 111 12.92 -9.54 -4.15
CA SER A 111 13.94 -8.85 -4.90
C SER A 111 13.41 -7.64 -5.67
N GLU A 112 12.11 -7.36 -5.65
CA GLU A 112 11.51 -6.23 -6.36
C GLU A 112 10.82 -5.26 -5.39
N THR A 113 10.74 -3.98 -5.79
CA THR A 113 10.04 -2.95 -5.00
C THR A 113 8.56 -2.93 -5.38
N ASP A 114 7.78 -2.08 -4.71
CA ASP A 114 6.39 -1.83 -5.10
C ASP A 114 6.26 -1.37 -6.56
N VAL A 115 5.17 -1.81 -7.19
CA VAL A 115 4.66 -1.22 -8.42
C VAL A 115 3.66 -0.13 -8.04
N LEU A 116 3.87 1.07 -8.61
CA LEU A 116 3.03 2.22 -8.34
C LEU A 116 1.99 2.38 -9.45
N PHE A 117 0.74 2.61 -9.09
CA PHE A 117 -0.36 2.83 -10.02
C PHE A 117 -0.87 4.26 -9.90
N PHE A 118 -1.01 4.93 -11.03
CA PHE A 118 -1.44 6.32 -11.10
C PHE A 118 -2.75 6.44 -11.87
N GLN A 119 -3.65 7.29 -11.39
CA GLN A 119 -4.93 7.60 -12.04
C GLN A 119 -5.01 9.06 -12.48
N LYS A 120 -5.56 9.30 -13.66
CA LYS A 120 -5.86 10.64 -14.15
C LYS A 120 -6.95 11.30 -13.31
N ASN A 121 -6.69 12.53 -12.89
CA ASN A 121 -7.54 13.40 -12.10
C ASN A 121 -7.29 14.86 -12.54
N ILE A 122 -7.95 15.80 -11.87
CA ILE A 122 -7.74 17.22 -12.10
C ILE A 122 -6.33 17.61 -11.61
N PRO A 123 -5.54 18.34 -12.41
CA PRO A 123 -4.25 18.86 -12.00
C PRO A 123 -4.30 19.69 -10.71
N ILE A 124 -3.38 19.43 -9.78
CA ILE A 124 -3.26 20.18 -8.53
C ILE A 124 -1.80 20.56 -8.30
N LYS A 125 -1.55 21.84 -8.03
CA LYS A 125 -0.25 22.31 -7.54
C LYS A 125 -0.17 22.03 -6.05
N THR A 126 0.78 21.18 -5.65
CA THR A 126 1.01 20.82 -4.27
C THR A 126 2.51 20.70 -3.97
N SER A 127 2.85 20.58 -2.70
CA SER A 127 4.17 20.17 -2.22
C SER A 127 4.08 18.77 -1.65
N VAL A 128 5.12 17.96 -1.84
CA VAL A 128 5.20 16.59 -1.31
C VAL A 128 6.34 16.47 -0.32
N ILE A 129 6.06 15.88 0.84
CA ILE A 129 7.06 15.55 1.88
C ILE A 129 7.13 14.04 2.08
N CYS A 130 8.21 13.59 2.71
CA CYS A 130 8.45 12.18 3.00
C CYS A 130 8.95 11.96 4.43
N LEU A 131 8.34 10.99 5.12
CA LEU A 131 8.85 10.41 6.36
C LEU A 131 9.35 8.99 6.07
N SER A 132 10.66 8.80 6.04
CA SER A 132 11.28 7.50 5.80
C SER A 132 11.56 6.79 7.13
N LEU A 133 10.96 5.60 7.30
CA LEU A 133 11.22 4.71 8.43
C LEU A 133 12.49 3.90 8.10
N ASN A 134 13.60 4.21 8.77
CA ASN A 134 14.93 3.79 8.32
C ASN A 134 15.68 3.00 9.39
N SER A 135 16.53 2.07 8.93
CA SER A 135 17.32 1.21 9.81
C SER A 135 16.42 0.47 10.80
N THR A 136 16.76 0.42 12.08
CA THR A 136 15.93 -0.24 13.11
C THR A 136 15.13 0.74 13.95
N ASP A 137 15.53 2.01 13.96
CA ASP A 137 15.06 2.98 14.94
C ASP A 137 15.09 4.45 14.48
N LYS A 138 15.21 4.73 13.19
CA LYS A 138 15.32 6.11 12.68
C LYS A 138 14.09 6.55 11.90
N ILE A 139 13.72 7.81 12.03
CA ILE A 139 12.80 8.50 11.14
C ILE A 139 13.60 9.59 10.45
N ARG A 140 13.60 9.60 9.11
CA ARG A 140 14.16 10.70 8.31
C ARG A 140 13.03 11.55 7.78
N VAL A 141 13.11 12.85 8.05
CA VAL A 141 12.11 13.85 7.66
C VAL A 141 12.66 14.65 6.49
N LEU A 142 12.15 14.36 5.30
CA LEU A 142 12.42 15.12 4.10
C LEU A 142 11.24 16.09 3.87
N ALA A 143 11.35 17.26 4.47
CA ALA A 143 10.31 18.28 4.47
C ALA A 143 10.93 19.68 4.70
N PRO A 144 10.20 20.77 4.42
CA PRO A 144 10.57 22.10 4.86
C PRO A 144 10.82 22.18 6.38
N GLU A 145 11.73 23.05 6.81
CA GLU A 145 12.21 23.10 8.21
C GLU A 145 11.08 23.30 9.24
N ASN A 146 10.04 24.05 8.88
CA ASN A 146 8.90 24.30 9.76
C ASN A 146 8.05 23.05 10.07
N ILE A 147 8.21 21.97 9.30
CA ILE A 147 7.50 20.70 9.54
C ILE A 147 8.19 19.87 10.61
N TYR A 148 9.51 20.01 10.78
CA TYR A 148 10.28 19.20 11.73
C TYR A 148 9.77 19.30 13.19
N PRO A 149 9.46 20.50 13.74
CA PRO A 149 8.89 20.62 15.08
C PRO A 149 7.58 19.84 15.26
N LEU A 150 6.74 19.77 14.22
CA LEU A 150 5.47 19.00 14.26
C LEU A 150 5.75 17.50 14.38
N ILE A 151 6.69 16.99 13.57
CA ILE A 151 7.10 15.58 13.60
C ILE A 151 7.72 15.23 14.95
N LYS A 152 8.61 16.08 15.45
CA LYS A 152 9.23 15.91 16.77
C LYS A 152 8.17 15.85 17.88
N HIS A 153 7.18 16.74 17.84
CA HIS A 153 6.10 16.76 18.81
C HIS A 153 5.28 15.47 18.79
N SER A 154 4.92 14.95 17.61
CA SER A 154 4.28 13.63 17.50
C SER A 154 5.14 12.55 18.16
N VAL A 155 6.43 12.46 17.80
CA VAL A 155 7.34 11.44 18.36
C VAL A 155 7.40 11.51 19.89
N VAL A 156 7.61 12.69 20.47
CA VAL A 156 7.75 12.86 21.92
C VAL A 156 6.46 12.50 22.67
N THR A 157 5.30 12.75 22.07
CA THR A 157 4.00 12.51 22.72
C THR A 157 3.49 11.07 22.55
N SER A 158 3.96 10.35 21.53
CA SER A 158 3.42 9.04 21.17
C SER A 158 4.42 7.88 21.22
N TRP A 159 5.72 8.16 21.40
CA TRP A 159 6.75 7.13 21.57
C TRP A 159 7.29 7.14 23.00
N PRO A 160 6.85 6.20 23.88
CA PRO A 160 7.17 6.25 25.31
C PRO A 160 8.67 6.23 25.64
N LYS A 161 9.49 5.59 24.79
CA LYS A 161 10.95 5.54 24.99
C LYS A 161 11.65 6.86 24.60
N GLY A 162 10.97 7.73 23.87
CA GLY A 162 11.49 9.04 23.47
C GLY A 162 12.59 9.00 22.41
N ILE A 163 13.20 10.16 22.20
CA ILE A 163 14.22 10.41 21.17
C ILE A 163 15.60 10.21 21.78
N GLN A 164 16.42 9.37 21.14
CA GLN A 164 17.82 9.16 21.51
C GLN A 164 18.73 10.24 20.93
N ARG A 165 18.52 10.63 19.67
CA ARG A 165 19.37 11.61 18.99
C ARG A 165 18.63 12.31 17.85
N GLU A 166 18.94 13.58 17.66
CA GLU A 166 18.50 14.40 16.54
C GLU A 166 19.72 14.93 15.80
N ARG A 167 19.70 14.91 14.47
CA ARG A 167 20.75 15.55 13.65
C ARG A 167 20.24 15.90 12.27
N MET A 168 20.91 16.86 11.63
CA MET A 168 20.86 16.97 10.18
C MET A 168 21.56 15.75 9.55
N PHE A 169 20.95 15.19 8.51
CA PHE A 169 21.49 14.13 7.70
C PHE A 169 21.22 14.48 6.22
N ASP A 170 22.25 15.03 5.58
CA ASP A 170 22.16 15.61 4.23
C ASP A 170 20.96 16.57 4.11
N LYS A 171 19.98 16.28 3.24
CA LYS A 171 18.80 17.12 3.00
C LYS A 171 17.64 16.87 3.97
N SER A 172 17.84 16.04 4.99
CA SER A 172 16.79 15.61 5.92
C SER A 172 17.15 15.84 7.38
N TYR A 173 16.14 15.90 8.23
CA TYR A 173 16.32 15.77 9.67
C TYR A 173 16.17 14.30 10.06
N GLU A 174 17.16 13.74 10.77
CA GLU A 174 17.13 12.36 11.27
C GLU A 174 16.83 12.37 12.77
N ILE A 175 15.74 11.69 13.15
CA ILE A 175 15.38 11.38 14.54
C ILE A 175 15.70 9.91 14.78
N LYS A 176 16.64 9.63 15.69
CA LYS A 176 16.90 8.29 16.20
C LYS A 176 16.10 8.09 17.48
N LEU A 177 15.30 7.04 17.54
CA LEU A 177 14.44 6.66 18.65
C LEU A 177 15.20 5.75 19.61
N TYR A 178 14.86 5.80 20.91
CA TYR A 178 15.25 4.72 21.82
C TYR A 178 14.42 3.46 21.52
N GLY A 179 15.07 2.29 21.46
CA GLY A 179 14.43 1.02 21.09
C GLY A 179 14.72 0.64 19.63
N ASN A 180 13.97 -0.30 19.07
CA ASN A 180 14.09 -0.70 17.66
C ASN A 180 12.70 -0.85 17.02
N PRO A 181 11.89 0.21 16.92
CA PRO A 181 10.49 0.12 16.49
C PRO A 181 10.30 -0.52 15.10
N TRP A 182 11.32 -0.48 14.23
CA TRP A 182 11.18 -0.93 12.85
C TRP A 182 11.60 -2.40 12.65
N THR A 183 12.03 -3.10 13.69
CA THR A 183 12.48 -4.49 13.60
C THR A 183 11.39 -5.51 13.93
N ASP A 184 11.64 -6.76 13.55
CA ASP A 184 10.77 -7.90 13.86
C ASP A 184 10.77 -8.18 15.37
N TRP A 185 9.75 -7.68 16.07
CA TRP A 185 9.51 -8.03 17.45
C TRP A 185 8.57 -9.22 17.55
N SER A 186 8.91 -10.15 18.45
CA SER A 186 7.93 -11.05 19.01
C SER A 186 6.70 -10.24 19.46
N ARG A 187 5.54 -10.64 18.94
CA ARG A 187 4.35 -9.81 18.70
C ARG A 187 3.61 -9.26 19.92
N ASP A 188 4.25 -9.23 21.09
CA ASP A 188 3.75 -8.69 22.35
C ASP A 188 4.80 -7.85 23.12
N SER A 189 5.88 -7.39 22.48
CA SER A 189 6.68 -6.31 23.09
C SER A 189 5.81 -5.06 23.29
N SER A 190 6.08 -4.25 24.31
CA SER A 190 5.36 -2.98 24.49
C SER A 190 5.45 -2.10 23.24
N GLU A 191 6.61 -2.09 22.56
CA GLU A 191 6.84 -1.37 21.30
C GLU A 191 5.84 -1.74 20.20
N SER A 192 5.41 -3.01 20.11
CA SER A 192 4.46 -3.47 19.08
C SER A 192 3.08 -2.79 19.16
N PHE A 193 2.72 -2.22 20.31
CA PHE A 193 1.49 -1.46 20.51
C PHE A 193 1.69 0.04 20.25
N ASP A 194 2.89 0.55 20.52
CA ASP A 194 3.19 1.97 20.38
C ASP A 194 3.50 2.37 18.92
N ILE A 195 3.95 1.44 18.07
CA ILE A 195 4.27 1.71 16.66
C ILE A 195 3.05 2.21 15.86
N PRO A 196 1.88 1.52 15.84
CA PRO A 196 0.71 2.05 15.15
C PRO A 196 0.25 3.40 15.71
N ILE A 197 0.39 3.61 17.02
CA ILE A 197 0.05 4.88 17.67
C ILE A 197 0.99 6.00 17.20
N LEU A 198 2.29 5.74 17.13
CA LEU A 198 3.28 6.71 16.63
C LEU A 198 2.97 7.15 15.21
N ILE A 199 2.70 6.21 14.31
CA ILE A 199 2.36 6.54 12.92
C ILE A 199 1.01 7.26 12.82
N LEU A 200 0.01 6.85 13.62
CA LEU A 200 -1.29 7.50 13.68
C LEU A 200 -1.18 8.97 14.13
N GLU A 201 -0.36 9.26 15.15
CA GLU A 201 -0.16 10.63 15.63
C GLU A 201 0.69 11.48 14.67
N LEU A 202 1.62 10.88 13.92
CA LEU A 202 2.30 11.56 12.81
C LEU A 202 1.30 11.95 11.72
N MET A 203 0.48 11.00 11.27
CA MET A 203 -0.56 11.22 10.27
C MET A 203 -1.58 12.27 10.72
N ARG A 204 -2.06 12.19 11.96
CA ARG A 204 -3.04 13.12 12.54
C ARG A 204 -2.49 14.54 12.64
N ASN A 205 -1.26 14.71 13.14
CA ASN A 205 -0.67 16.04 13.29
C ASN A 205 -0.34 16.67 11.93
N LEU A 206 0.12 15.88 10.95
CA LEU A 206 0.28 16.34 9.58
C LEU A 206 -1.05 16.77 8.95
N PHE A 207 -2.10 15.93 9.09
CA PHE A 207 -3.44 16.26 8.60
C PHE A 207 -3.97 17.58 9.17
N ARG A 208 -3.86 17.79 10.48
CA ARG A 208 -4.26 19.03 11.15
C ARG A 208 -3.49 20.27 10.69
N ASN A 209 -2.34 20.08 10.05
CA ASN A 209 -1.51 21.14 9.47
C ASN A 209 -1.61 21.19 7.93
N GLY A 210 -2.68 20.63 7.36
CA GLY A 210 -2.96 20.71 5.93
C GLY A 210 -2.20 19.68 5.08
N TRP A 211 -1.60 18.65 5.68
CA TRP A 211 -0.88 17.60 4.96
C TRP A 211 -1.69 16.30 4.89
N GLU A 212 -2.18 15.97 3.71
CA GLU A 212 -2.95 14.75 3.42
C GLU A 212 -1.99 13.58 3.10
N PHE A 213 -2.25 12.41 3.64
CA PHE A 213 -1.50 11.19 3.33
C PHE A 213 -1.69 10.79 1.86
N LEU A 214 -0.59 10.52 1.17
CA LEU A 214 -0.58 10.07 -0.22
C LEU A 214 -0.51 8.56 -0.34
N GLY A 215 0.30 7.93 0.50
CA GLY A 215 0.61 6.52 0.39
C GLY A 215 1.92 6.16 1.08
N ALA A 216 2.04 4.88 1.41
CA ALA A 216 3.28 4.25 1.80
C ALA A 216 3.88 3.59 0.55
N ILE A 217 5.16 3.83 0.30
CA ILE A 217 5.87 3.26 -0.85
C ILE A 217 7.12 2.54 -0.37
N ASP A 218 7.24 1.26 -0.71
CA ASP A 218 8.51 0.56 -0.70
C ASP A 218 9.25 0.83 -2.01
N SER A 219 10.40 1.50 -1.88
CA SER A 219 11.28 1.84 -3.00
C SER A 219 12.69 1.27 -2.84
N GLY A 220 12.91 0.41 -1.85
CA GLY A 220 14.24 -0.05 -1.46
C GLY A 220 14.28 -1.56 -1.27
N LYS A 221 15.10 -2.24 -2.06
CA LYS A 221 15.32 -3.69 -2.02
C LYS A 221 16.25 -4.14 -0.90
N ARG A 222 16.88 -3.20 -0.18
CA ARG A 222 17.60 -3.51 1.05
C ARG A 222 16.60 -3.55 2.20
N GLN A 223 16.64 -4.64 2.97
CA GLN A 223 15.95 -4.80 4.26
C GLN A 223 16.26 -3.69 5.28
N THR A 224 17.13 -2.73 5.00
CA THR A 224 17.43 -1.59 5.87
C THR A 224 16.40 -0.46 5.79
N SER A 225 15.66 -0.29 4.69
CA SER A 225 14.57 0.70 4.59
C SER A 225 13.23 0.01 4.71
N LEU A 226 12.30 0.59 5.48
CA LEU A 226 10.88 0.26 5.40
C LEU A 226 10.19 1.13 4.34
N ASN A 227 8.88 0.93 4.22
CA ASN A 227 7.96 1.88 3.62
C ASN A 227 8.27 3.32 4.04
N ALA A 228 8.42 4.19 3.05
CA ALA A 228 8.41 5.63 3.27
C ALA A 228 6.99 6.17 3.15
N LEU A 229 6.60 7.03 4.07
CA LEU A 229 5.28 7.65 4.12
C LEU A 229 5.31 9.00 3.41
N TYR A 230 4.50 9.17 2.37
CA TYR A 230 4.43 10.40 1.60
C TYR A 230 3.16 11.18 1.94
N PHE A 231 3.28 12.50 1.97
CA PHE A 231 2.17 13.41 2.25
C PHE A 231 2.21 14.58 1.27
N ARG A 232 1.03 15.08 0.88
CA ARG A 232 0.90 16.29 0.07
C ARG A 232 0.27 17.41 0.87
N TYR A 233 0.64 18.64 0.53
CA TYR A 233 -0.04 19.80 1.07
C TYR A 233 -1.39 20.02 0.36
N ALA A 234 -2.49 19.94 1.11
CA ALA A 234 -3.86 20.00 0.62
C ALA A 234 -4.75 20.90 1.51
N PRO A 235 -4.37 22.17 1.73
CA PRO A 235 -5.11 23.07 2.63
C PRO A 235 -6.53 23.37 2.14
N ASP A 236 -6.76 23.28 0.83
CA ASP A 236 -8.07 23.54 0.23
C ASP A 236 -9.04 22.35 0.41
N GLU A 237 -8.52 21.16 0.73
CA GLU A 237 -9.32 19.95 0.98
C GLU A 237 -9.52 19.66 2.46
N ILE A 238 -8.71 20.28 3.33
CA ILE A 238 -8.75 20.10 4.78
C ILE A 238 -9.22 21.41 5.40
N ASN A 239 -10.53 21.51 5.63
CA ASN A 239 -11.12 22.71 6.20
C ASN A 239 -10.98 22.76 7.73
N LYS A 240 -11.32 23.90 8.34
CA LYS A 240 -11.24 24.10 9.80
C LYS A 240 -12.04 23.05 10.58
N ASN A 241 -13.22 22.67 10.08
CA ASN A 241 -14.06 21.66 10.72
C ASN A 241 -13.39 20.27 10.68
N ASP A 242 -12.70 19.92 9.60
CA ASP A 242 -11.93 18.67 9.52
C ASP A 242 -10.78 18.68 10.55
N ILE A 243 -10.04 19.78 10.66
CA ILE A 243 -8.92 19.92 11.61
C ILE A 243 -9.38 19.69 13.06
N GLU A 244 -10.54 20.24 13.43
CA GLU A 244 -11.08 20.20 14.78
C GLU A 244 -11.79 18.87 15.10
N ASN A 245 -12.54 18.29 14.15
CA ASN A 245 -13.48 17.21 14.42
C ASN A 245 -13.09 15.86 13.84
N THR A 246 -12.08 15.76 12.95
CA THR A 246 -11.66 14.47 12.42
C THR A 246 -11.00 13.63 13.51
N ARG A 247 -11.64 12.51 13.85
CA ARG A 247 -11.10 11.45 14.72
C ARG A 247 -10.29 10.47 13.88
N PHE A 248 -9.33 9.81 14.51
CA PHE A 248 -8.47 8.82 13.87
C PHE A 248 -8.28 7.59 14.77
N PHE A 249 -8.32 6.39 14.19
CA PHE A 249 -7.89 5.15 14.82
C PHE A 249 -7.03 4.31 13.86
N ALA A 250 -6.28 3.35 14.39
CA ALA A 250 -5.58 2.36 13.58
C ALA A 250 -6.08 0.95 13.91
N MET A 251 -6.17 0.10 12.89
CA MET A 251 -6.47 -1.33 13.00
C MET A 251 -5.27 -2.12 12.49
N SER A 252 -4.75 -3.05 13.28
CA SER A 252 -3.65 -3.93 12.86
C SER A 252 -4.03 -5.40 12.94
N LEU A 253 -3.50 -6.18 12.01
CA LEU A 253 -3.63 -7.64 11.98
C LEU A 253 -2.41 -8.26 12.64
N ASN A 254 -2.59 -8.85 13.81
CA ASN A 254 -1.48 -9.33 14.64
C ASN A 254 -1.54 -10.85 14.80
N LYS A 255 -0.35 -11.45 14.93
CA LYS A 255 -0.22 -12.91 15.03
C LYS A 255 -0.91 -13.61 13.86
N SER A 256 -1.44 -14.81 14.09
CA SER A 256 -2.28 -15.54 13.14
C SER A 256 -3.76 -15.20 13.25
N ASP A 257 -4.19 -14.57 14.34
CA ASP A 257 -5.59 -14.61 14.79
C ASP A 257 -6.02 -13.40 15.65
N ARG A 258 -5.31 -12.27 15.63
CA ARG A 258 -5.69 -11.05 16.37
C ARG A 258 -6.02 -9.88 15.45
N VAL A 259 -7.05 -9.13 15.84
CA VAL A 259 -7.28 -7.76 15.37
C VAL A 259 -7.09 -6.82 16.55
N ARG A 260 -6.25 -5.80 16.41
CA ARG A 260 -6.04 -4.78 17.43
C ARG A 260 -6.52 -3.43 16.92
N LEU A 261 -7.27 -2.71 17.76
CA LEU A 261 -7.67 -1.34 17.52
C LEU A 261 -6.88 -0.41 18.45
N HIS A 262 -6.17 0.54 17.85
CA HIS A 262 -5.35 1.52 18.55
C HIS A 262 -6.06 2.88 18.50
N ARG A 263 -6.16 3.54 19.66
CA ARG A 263 -6.92 4.80 19.81
C ARG A 263 -8.39 4.72 19.37
N ALA A 264 -9.02 3.53 19.46
CA ALA A 264 -10.46 3.39 19.29
C ALA A 264 -11.20 4.04 20.46
N ASP A 265 -12.21 4.85 20.16
CA ASP A 265 -13.13 5.41 21.14
C ASP A 265 -14.22 4.40 21.55
N GLU A 266 -15.00 4.77 22.57
CA GLU A 266 -16.05 3.90 23.11
C GLU A 266 -17.19 3.63 22.10
N ASP A 267 -17.47 4.57 21.20
CA ASP A 267 -18.46 4.39 20.14
C ASP A 267 -18.02 3.28 19.18
N LEU A 268 -16.77 3.32 18.72
CA LEU A 268 -16.20 2.30 17.84
C LEU A 268 -16.08 0.94 18.53
N LYS A 269 -15.73 0.91 19.82
CA LYS A 269 -15.73 -0.34 20.60
C LYS A 269 -17.13 -0.91 20.72
N SER A 270 -18.13 -0.07 21.02
CA SER A 270 -19.54 -0.47 21.12
C SER A 270 -20.07 -1.00 19.79
N LEU A 271 -19.72 -0.35 18.68
CA LEU A 271 -20.03 -0.78 17.31
C LEU A 271 -19.51 -2.20 17.04
N LEU A 272 -18.23 -2.46 17.34
CA LEU A 272 -17.60 -3.75 17.03
C LEU A 272 -17.92 -4.87 18.02
N THR A 273 -18.39 -4.54 19.22
CA THR A 273 -18.84 -5.52 20.23
C THR A 273 -20.33 -5.85 20.12
N ASN A 274 -21.07 -5.18 19.23
CA ASN A 274 -22.48 -5.48 19.02
C ASN A 274 -22.66 -6.92 18.51
N PRO A 275 -23.52 -7.75 19.15
CA PRO A 275 -23.67 -9.16 18.78
C PRO A 275 -24.36 -9.38 17.43
N ASN A 276 -25.10 -8.40 16.91
CA ASN A 276 -25.92 -8.57 15.70
C ASN A 276 -25.19 -8.19 14.41
N TYR A 277 -24.24 -7.26 14.48
CA TYR A 277 -23.53 -6.74 13.31
C TYR A 277 -22.04 -6.45 13.53
N GLY A 278 -21.52 -6.64 14.75
CA GLY A 278 -20.11 -6.43 15.09
C GLY A 278 -19.23 -7.64 14.77
N MET A 279 -18.02 -7.67 15.35
CA MET A 279 -17.00 -8.69 15.06
C MET A 279 -17.52 -10.13 15.21
N GLN A 280 -18.41 -10.37 16.18
CA GLN A 280 -18.95 -11.71 16.46
C GLN A 280 -19.85 -12.22 15.33
N SER A 281 -20.58 -11.35 14.65
CA SER A 281 -21.42 -11.73 13.51
C SER A 281 -20.64 -11.73 12.19
N LEU A 282 -19.61 -10.89 12.07
CA LEU A 282 -18.80 -10.80 10.84
C LEU A 282 -17.82 -11.96 10.68
N TRP A 283 -17.28 -12.49 11.78
CA TRP A 283 -16.37 -13.63 11.72
C TRP A 283 -17.09 -14.95 11.98
N GLN A 284 -17.24 -15.77 10.93
CA GLN A 284 -18.05 -17.00 10.98
C GLN A 284 -17.61 -18.01 12.04
N LYS A 285 -16.30 -18.07 12.37
CA LYS A 285 -15.77 -18.96 13.42
C LYS A 285 -15.90 -18.40 14.84
N GLY A 286 -16.35 -17.15 14.97
CA GLY A 286 -16.59 -16.47 16.25
C GLY A 286 -15.32 -15.98 16.97
N ILE A 287 -15.52 -15.19 18.02
CA ILE A 287 -14.46 -14.60 18.84
C ILE A 287 -14.18 -15.50 20.05
N GLN A 288 -12.90 -15.76 20.35
CA GLN A 288 -12.49 -16.51 21.53
C GLN A 288 -12.28 -15.62 22.76
N ASN A 289 -11.81 -14.39 22.55
CA ASN A 289 -11.59 -13.43 23.63
C ASN A 289 -11.60 -11.99 23.10
N GLN A 290 -12.01 -11.05 23.95
CA GLN A 290 -11.89 -9.61 23.71
C GLN A 290 -11.39 -8.93 24.99
N LYS A 291 -10.33 -8.12 24.88
CA LYS A 291 -9.73 -7.46 26.04
C LYS A 291 -8.93 -6.22 25.63
N ILE A 292 -8.77 -5.31 26.58
CA ILE A 292 -7.76 -4.26 26.47
C ILE A 292 -6.40 -4.87 26.81
N VAL A 293 -5.41 -4.70 25.92
CA VAL A 293 -4.02 -5.09 26.15
C VAL A 293 -3.15 -3.88 25.87
N ASN A 294 -2.41 -3.42 26.88
CA ASN A 294 -1.73 -2.13 26.86
C ASN A 294 -2.72 -1.01 26.49
N ASN A 295 -2.57 -0.42 25.30
CA ASN A 295 -3.38 0.69 24.79
C ASN A 295 -4.27 0.31 23.60
N ALA A 296 -4.41 -0.98 23.32
CA ALA A 296 -5.21 -1.48 22.20
C ALA A 296 -6.38 -2.34 22.68
N TYR A 297 -7.52 -2.22 21.99
CA TYR A 297 -8.63 -3.16 22.13
C TYR A 297 -8.38 -4.35 21.19
N GLU A 298 -8.14 -5.53 21.76
CA GLU A 298 -7.77 -6.73 21.01
C GLU A 298 -8.94 -7.72 20.94
N PHE A 299 -9.26 -8.15 19.73
CA PHE A 299 -10.09 -9.31 19.45
C PHE A 299 -9.22 -10.51 19.11
N LYS A 300 -9.44 -11.63 19.78
CA LYS A 300 -8.90 -12.95 19.43
C LYS A 300 -9.94 -13.73 18.66
N LEU A 301 -9.67 -13.95 17.38
CA LEU A 301 -10.55 -14.71 16.49
C LEU A 301 -10.32 -16.21 16.68
N SER A 302 -11.37 -17.01 16.50
CA SER A 302 -11.23 -18.46 16.37
C SER A 302 -10.60 -18.81 15.03
N GLY A 303 -9.65 -19.74 15.03
CA GLY A 303 -8.89 -20.14 13.84
C GLY A 303 -7.62 -19.34 13.65
N ASN A 304 -7.10 -19.29 12.42
CA ASN A 304 -5.87 -18.57 12.08
C ASN A 304 -6.07 -17.71 10.81
N PRO A 305 -7.02 -16.75 10.81
CA PRO A 305 -7.40 -15.98 9.61
C PRO A 305 -6.24 -15.35 8.85
N TRP A 306 -5.18 -14.98 9.57
CA TRP A 306 -4.00 -14.32 9.00
C TRP A 306 -2.89 -15.29 8.58
N ASP A 307 -3.00 -16.58 8.90
CA ASP A 307 -2.09 -17.68 8.52
C ASP A 307 -2.91 -18.90 8.11
N SER A 308 -3.71 -18.70 7.07
CA SER A 308 -4.68 -19.67 6.60
C SER A 308 -4.48 -20.01 5.13
N SER A 309 -5.14 -21.08 4.71
CA SER A 309 -5.36 -21.46 3.32
C SER A 309 -6.81 -21.92 3.18
N GLY A 310 -7.26 -22.16 1.95
CA GLY A 310 -8.62 -22.68 1.73
C GLY A 310 -9.71 -21.66 2.07
N ASP A 311 -10.75 -22.15 2.74
CA ASP A 311 -11.94 -21.38 3.14
C ASP A 311 -11.57 -20.20 4.02
N GLU A 312 -10.75 -20.42 5.06
CA GLU A 312 -10.42 -19.41 6.05
C GLU A 312 -9.66 -18.22 5.45
N ALA A 313 -8.86 -18.44 4.40
CA ALA A 313 -8.15 -17.39 3.67
C ALA A 313 -9.07 -16.53 2.80
N VAL A 314 -10.21 -17.08 2.35
CA VAL A 314 -11.26 -16.33 1.65
C VAL A 314 -12.09 -15.56 2.67
N GLU A 315 -12.49 -16.21 3.77
CA GLU A 315 -13.26 -15.58 4.84
C GLU A 315 -12.51 -14.43 5.51
N SER A 316 -11.19 -14.51 5.68
CA SER A 316 -10.40 -13.44 6.31
C SER A 316 -10.40 -12.14 5.49
N ARG A 317 -10.38 -12.25 4.16
CA ARG A 317 -10.54 -11.10 3.25
C ARG A 317 -11.98 -10.60 3.21
N ARG A 318 -12.96 -11.49 3.32
CA ARG A 318 -14.38 -11.12 3.46
C ARG A 318 -14.63 -10.34 4.75
N LEU A 319 -14.04 -10.77 5.87
CA LEU A 319 -14.09 -10.05 7.14
C LEU A 319 -13.58 -8.61 7.00
N LEU A 320 -12.47 -8.39 6.29
CA LEU A 320 -11.96 -7.03 6.04
C LEU A 320 -12.91 -6.19 5.17
N ASN A 321 -13.48 -6.77 4.10
CA ASN A 321 -14.51 -6.08 3.30
C ASN A 321 -15.69 -5.64 4.16
N ASP A 322 -16.19 -6.53 5.02
CA ASP A 322 -17.34 -6.29 5.87
C ASP A 322 -17.04 -5.26 6.96
N LEU A 323 -15.82 -5.29 7.53
CA LEU A 323 -15.35 -4.27 8.46
C LEU A 323 -15.25 -2.90 7.80
N PHE A 324 -14.69 -2.81 6.59
CA PHE A 324 -14.63 -1.53 5.86
C PHE A 324 -16.03 -0.99 5.54
N ASN A 325 -16.97 -1.86 5.20
CA ASN A 325 -18.36 -1.48 4.98
C ASN A 325 -19.01 -0.98 6.28
N LEU A 326 -18.82 -1.71 7.39
CA LEU A 326 -19.31 -1.32 8.71
C LEU A 326 -18.73 0.04 9.12
N PHE A 327 -17.42 0.23 8.99
CA PHE A 327 -16.75 1.49 9.29
C PHE A 327 -17.32 2.65 8.46
N SER A 328 -17.46 2.48 7.15
CA SER A 328 -17.97 3.51 6.26
C SER A 328 -19.41 3.92 6.59
N ARG A 329 -20.30 2.96 6.91
CA ARG A 329 -21.67 3.23 7.37
C ARG A 329 -21.75 4.07 8.65
N TYR A 330 -20.73 4.01 9.49
CA TYR A 330 -20.62 4.77 10.74
C TYR A 330 -19.65 5.95 10.63
N GLY A 331 -19.38 6.40 9.39
CA GLY A 331 -18.62 7.62 9.13
C GLY A 331 -17.10 7.48 9.24
N TRP A 332 -16.58 6.25 9.24
CA TRP A 332 -15.14 5.99 9.21
C TRP A 332 -14.69 5.63 7.79
N SER A 333 -13.73 6.39 7.26
CA SER A 333 -13.14 6.18 5.94
C SER A 333 -11.68 5.72 6.10
N LEU A 334 -11.26 4.75 5.28
CA LEU A 334 -9.86 4.34 5.27
C LEU A 334 -9.00 5.51 4.79
N TYR A 335 -8.05 5.90 5.64
CA TYR A 335 -7.11 7.00 5.40
C TYR A 335 -5.82 6.52 4.74
N GLY A 336 -5.37 5.31 5.07
CA GLY A 336 -4.17 4.74 4.48
C GLY A 336 -3.86 3.33 4.97
N THR A 337 -3.01 2.64 4.22
CA THR A 337 -2.42 1.35 4.60
C THR A 337 -0.91 1.43 4.55
N CYS A 338 -0.24 0.73 5.47
CA CYS A 338 1.21 0.63 5.45
C CYS A 338 1.71 -0.56 6.28
N ASP A 339 2.83 -1.13 5.83
CA ASP A 339 3.58 -2.12 6.61
C ASP A 339 4.64 -1.39 7.44
N LEU A 340 4.56 -1.57 8.76
CA LEU A 340 5.30 -0.78 9.74
C LEU A 340 6.54 -1.47 10.29
N THR A 341 6.75 -2.75 9.96
CA THR A 341 7.88 -3.55 10.46
C THR A 341 8.42 -4.43 9.35
N LYS A 342 9.68 -4.84 9.53
CA LYS A 342 10.42 -5.67 8.58
C LYS A 342 10.13 -7.16 8.71
N SER A 343 9.24 -7.55 9.61
CA SER A 343 8.90 -8.96 9.78
C SER A 343 8.20 -9.45 8.54
N GLU A 344 8.66 -10.55 7.97
CA GLU A 344 7.95 -11.30 6.94
C GLU A 344 6.57 -11.73 7.45
N THR A 345 6.40 -11.90 8.75
CA THR A 345 5.08 -12.24 9.30
C THR A 345 4.18 -11.00 9.46
N ASN A 346 4.70 -9.78 9.25
CA ASN A 346 3.89 -8.59 9.41
C ASN A 346 2.78 -8.55 8.36
N LYS A 347 1.74 -7.78 8.66
CA LYS A 347 0.65 -7.48 7.73
C LYS A 347 0.44 -5.99 7.71
N SER A 348 -0.36 -5.51 6.78
CA SER A 348 -0.69 -4.10 6.72
C SER A 348 -1.43 -3.63 7.96
N THR A 349 -1.07 -2.44 8.40
CA THR A 349 -1.83 -1.66 9.38
C THR A 349 -2.72 -0.69 8.61
N PHE A 350 -3.99 -0.60 9.02
CA PHE A 350 -5.02 0.22 8.39
C PHE A 350 -5.30 1.44 9.28
N PHE A 351 -5.21 2.62 8.71
CA PHE A 351 -5.46 3.89 9.39
C PHE A 351 -6.79 4.43 8.91
N PHE A 352 -7.64 4.87 9.83
CA PHE A 352 -8.98 5.39 9.52
C PHE A 352 -9.14 6.80 10.05
N ARG A 353 -9.97 7.57 9.35
CA ARG A 353 -10.41 8.89 9.79
C ARG A 353 -11.91 9.04 9.67
N THR A 354 -12.52 9.87 10.51
CA THR A 354 -13.94 10.19 10.32
C THR A 354 -14.15 11.10 9.11
N LYS A 355 -15.22 10.85 8.35
CA LYS A 355 -15.79 11.73 7.32
C LYS A 355 -17.29 11.87 7.55
N PRO A 356 -17.94 12.94 7.05
CA PRO A 356 -19.40 13.02 7.03
C PRO A 356 -20.01 11.75 6.45
N ILE A 357 -21.06 11.23 7.09
CA ILE A 357 -21.75 10.01 6.64
C ILE A 357 -22.46 10.35 5.32
N GLU A 358 -22.01 9.74 4.23
CA GLU A 358 -22.70 9.79 2.95
C GLU A 358 -23.60 8.56 2.82
N PRO A 359 -24.91 8.70 2.58
CA PRO A 359 -25.78 7.57 2.34
C PRO A 359 -25.37 6.88 1.03
N LYS A 360 -24.59 5.81 1.14
CA LYS A 360 -24.12 5.01 0.01
C LYS A 360 -24.61 3.58 0.13
N HIS A 361 -25.08 3.04 -0.99
CA HIS A 361 -25.18 1.60 -1.17
C HIS A 361 -23.77 1.06 -1.45
N LEU A 362 -23.01 0.84 -0.38
CA LEU A 362 -21.62 0.39 -0.46
C LEU A 362 -21.56 -1.09 -0.86
N VAL A 363 -21.03 -1.31 -2.05
CA VAL A 363 -20.61 -2.61 -2.56
C VAL A 363 -19.09 -2.67 -2.44
N ASN A 364 -18.62 -3.46 -1.48
CA ASN A 364 -17.20 -3.72 -1.29
C ASN A 364 -16.86 -5.12 -1.78
N PHE A 365 -15.73 -5.23 -2.46
CA PHE A 365 -15.17 -6.52 -2.84
C PHE A 365 -13.65 -6.45 -2.85
N CYS A 366 -13.03 -7.62 -2.93
CA CYS A 366 -11.58 -7.73 -2.94
C CYS A 366 -11.12 -8.51 -4.18
N VAL A 367 -10.06 -8.04 -4.84
CA VAL A 367 -9.26 -8.79 -5.80
C VAL A 367 -7.98 -9.21 -5.09
N SER A 368 -7.79 -10.50 -4.87
CA SER A 368 -6.58 -11.04 -4.22
C SER A 368 -5.67 -11.75 -5.22
N LEU A 369 -4.37 -11.58 -5.04
CA LEU A 369 -3.32 -12.21 -5.83
C LEU A 369 -2.76 -13.38 -5.02
N ASN A 370 -2.93 -14.60 -5.54
CA ASN A 370 -2.71 -15.83 -4.80
C ASN A 370 -1.74 -16.74 -5.55
N GLU A 371 -0.88 -17.42 -4.80
CA GLU A 371 0.14 -18.32 -5.33
C GLU A 371 0.95 -17.64 -6.46
N THR A 372 1.40 -18.39 -7.47
CA THR A 372 2.16 -17.83 -8.60
C THR A 372 1.29 -17.30 -9.75
N ASP A 373 0.01 -17.68 -9.80
CA ASP A 373 -0.79 -17.57 -11.02
C ASP A 373 -2.30 -17.43 -10.82
N LYS A 374 -2.80 -17.15 -9.62
CA LYS A 374 -4.25 -17.07 -9.36
C LYS A 374 -4.69 -15.68 -8.95
N ILE A 375 -5.77 -15.21 -9.56
CA ILE A 375 -6.52 -14.03 -9.11
C ILE A 375 -7.86 -14.52 -8.56
N ARG A 376 -8.28 -14.02 -7.39
CA ARG A 376 -9.60 -14.32 -6.83
C ARG A 376 -10.40 -13.05 -6.60
N LEU A 377 -11.66 -13.03 -7.04
CA LEU A 377 -12.65 -12.04 -6.63
C LEU A 377 -13.46 -12.56 -5.45
N ILE A 378 -13.45 -11.81 -4.35
CA ILE A 378 -14.11 -12.16 -3.10
C ILE A 378 -15.15 -11.07 -2.78
N GLY A 379 -16.43 -11.45 -2.73
CA GLY A 379 -17.54 -10.53 -2.48
C GLY A 379 -18.01 -9.71 -3.70
N GLY A 380 -17.40 -9.93 -4.87
CA GLY A 380 -17.81 -9.30 -6.13
C GLY A 380 -19.04 -9.98 -6.73
N ASN A 381 -19.79 -9.24 -7.56
CA ASN A 381 -20.86 -9.83 -8.37
C ASN A 381 -20.30 -10.39 -9.70
N PRO A 382 -21.04 -11.26 -10.42
CA PRO A 382 -20.56 -11.89 -11.65
C PRO A 382 -20.16 -10.89 -12.76
N SER A 383 -20.79 -9.70 -12.80
CA SER A 383 -20.41 -8.67 -13.76
C SER A 383 -19.00 -8.15 -13.51
N LEU A 384 -18.58 -8.01 -12.24
CA LEU A 384 -17.22 -7.57 -11.91
C LEU A 384 -16.17 -8.61 -12.25
N THR A 385 -16.49 -9.90 -12.05
CA THR A 385 -15.62 -11.00 -12.48
C THR A 385 -15.36 -10.95 -13.98
N GLN A 386 -16.39 -10.65 -14.77
CA GLN A 386 -16.25 -10.50 -16.22
C GLN A 386 -15.32 -9.34 -16.61
N GLU A 387 -15.40 -8.19 -15.95
CA GLU A 387 -14.50 -7.05 -16.21
C GLU A 387 -13.04 -7.36 -15.91
N VAL A 388 -12.78 -8.12 -14.83
CA VAL A 388 -11.43 -8.57 -14.48
C VAL A 388 -10.92 -9.59 -15.50
N LYS A 389 -11.75 -10.51 -15.97
CA LYS A 389 -11.39 -11.46 -17.04
C LYS A 389 -11.04 -10.75 -18.33
N GLU A 390 -11.81 -9.74 -18.73
CA GLU A 390 -11.53 -8.96 -19.93
C GLU A 390 -10.20 -8.23 -19.82
N ALA A 391 -9.90 -7.61 -18.67
CA ALA A 391 -8.60 -7.01 -18.40
C ALA A 391 -7.45 -8.03 -18.48
N ILE A 392 -7.64 -9.24 -17.96
CA ILE A 392 -6.66 -10.33 -18.03
C ILE A 392 -6.41 -10.74 -19.49
N LEU A 393 -7.47 -11.02 -20.25
CA LEU A 393 -7.34 -11.45 -21.65
C LEU A 393 -6.68 -10.38 -22.53
N GLN A 394 -6.88 -9.10 -22.19
CA GLN A 394 -6.24 -7.99 -22.89
C GLN A 394 -4.79 -7.79 -22.44
N GLY A 395 -4.50 -7.84 -21.15
CA GLY A 395 -3.20 -7.43 -20.59
C GLY A 395 -2.18 -8.55 -20.39
N TRP A 396 -2.63 -9.79 -20.20
CA TRP A 396 -1.76 -10.95 -19.96
C TRP A 396 -1.69 -11.85 -21.18
N GLN A 397 -0.57 -11.81 -21.89
CA GLN A 397 -0.42 -12.46 -23.20
C GLN A 397 -0.64 -13.98 -23.20
N LYS A 398 -0.38 -14.64 -22.07
CA LYS A 398 -0.58 -16.08 -21.95
C LYS A 398 -2.05 -16.44 -21.67
N GLY A 399 -2.87 -15.47 -21.26
CA GLY A 399 -4.31 -15.64 -21.06
C GLY A 399 -4.70 -16.49 -19.86
N ILE A 400 -5.97 -16.88 -19.82
CA ILE A 400 -6.59 -17.66 -18.75
C ILE A 400 -6.36 -19.16 -18.99
N GLN A 401 -6.03 -19.88 -17.92
CA GLN A 401 -5.91 -21.33 -17.91
C GLN A 401 -7.23 -21.99 -17.51
N GLU A 402 -7.82 -21.53 -16.40
CA GLU A 402 -8.97 -22.17 -15.77
C GLU A 402 -9.77 -21.15 -14.94
N GLU A 403 -11.08 -21.36 -14.86
CA GLU A 403 -11.98 -20.63 -13.98
C GLU A 403 -12.66 -21.63 -13.04
N SER A 404 -12.72 -21.32 -11.75
CA SER A 404 -13.34 -22.19 -10.75
C SER A 404 -13.95 -21.39 -9.61
N ASN A 405 -14.92 -21.99 -8.92
CA ASN A 405 -15.35 -21.49 -7.63
C ASN A 405 -14.41 -22.01 -6.54
N TYR A 406 -13.82 -21.11 -5.75
CA TYR A 406 -12.94 -21.45 -4.64
C TYR A 406 -13.53 -20.91 -3.34
N TYR A 407 -14.26 -21.74 -2.60
CA TYR A 407 -14.94 -21.38 -1.34
C TYR A 407 -15.81 -20.11 -1.46
N GLY A 408 -16.62 -20.02 -2.53
CA GLY A 408 -17.49 -18.87 -2.76
C GLY A 408 -16.77 -17.63 -3.32
N SER A 409 -15.51 -17.75 -3.73
CA SER A 409 -14.80 -16.75 -4.54
C SER A 409 -14.68 -17.20 -5.99
N ASP A 410 -14.71 -16.25 -6.92
CA ASP A 410 -14.44 -16.52 -8.33
C ASP A 410 -12.94 -16.53 -8.54
N GLN A 411 -12.38 -17.72 -8.81
CA GLN A 411 -10.96 -17.93 -9.01
C GLN A 411 -10.64 -18.04 -10.50
N ILE A 412 -9.67 -17.24 -10.94
CA ILE A 412 -9.14 -17.24 -12.30
C ILE A 412 -7.67 -17.65 -12.21
N LYS A 413 -7.36 -18.84 -12.73
CA LYS A 413 -5.99 -19.33 -12.87
C LYS A 413 -5.44 -18.88 -14.22
N LEU A 414 -4.25 -18.29 -14.21
CA LEU A 414 -3.58 -17.72 -15.37
C LEU A 414 -2.61 -18.74 -15.96
N ARG A 415 -2.39 -18.70 -17.29
CA ARG A 415 -1.31 -19.50 -17.89
C ARG A 415 0.04 -18.87 -17.56
N GLY A 416 1.00 -19.69 -17.12
CA GLY A 416 2.32 -19.22 -16.68
C GLY A 416 2.29 -18.68 -15.25
N TYR A 417 3.27 -17.84 -14.88
CA TYR A 417 3.50 -17.44 -13.48
C TYR A 417 3.63 -15.92 -13.32
N PRO A 418 2.57 -15.13 -13.59
CA PRO A 418 2.62 -13.66 -13.61
C PRO A 418 3.13 -13.03 -12.31
N PHE A 419 2.98 -13.71 -11.17
CA PHE A 419 3.41 -13.23 -9.85
C PHE A 419 4.79 -13.77 -9.42
N SER A 420 5.48 -14.48 -10.31
CA SER A 420 6.82 -15.04 -10.08
C SER A 420 7.62 -15.02 -11.39
N THR A 421 7.70 -13.84 -12.02
CA THR A 421 8.28 -13.67 -13.35
C THR A 421 9.13 -12.40 -13.45
N THR A 422 9.97 -12.33 -14.48
CA THR A 422 10.87 -11.19 -14.74
C THR A 422 10.77 -10.77 -16.21
N GLY A 423 11.45 -9.69 -16.59
CA GLY A 423 11.52 -9.26 -17.99
C GLY A 423 10.16 -8.85 -18.58
N ALA A 424 9.87 -9.29 -19.81
CA ALA A 424 8.67 -8.88 -20.55
C ALA A 424 7.38 -9.34 -19.87
N ASP A 425 7.35 -10.56 -19.34
CA ASP A 425 6.20 -11.06 -18.57
C ASP A 425 5.89 -10.14 -17.39
N LYS A 426 6.90 -9.59 -16.69
CA LYS A 426 6.64 -8.68 -15.56
C LYS A 426 6.00 -7.37 -16.02
N VAL A 427 6.38 -6.87 -17.21
CA VAL A 427 5.71 -5.72 -17.84
C VAL A 427 4.25 -6.05 -18.14
N TYR A 428 3.96 -7.22 -18.71
CA TYR A 428 2.59 -7.65 -18.98
C TYR A 428 1.76 -7.89 -17.71
N THR A 429 2.37 -8.35 -16.61
CA THR A 429 1.71 -8.37 -15.29
C THR A 429 1.26 -6.96 -14.89
N CYS A 430 2.12 -5.94 -15.06
CA CYS A 430 1.77 -4.55 -14.75
C CYS A 430 0.66 -4.02 -15.67
N VAL A 431 0.71 -4.35 -16.97
CA VAL A 431 -0.37 -4.02 -17.93
C VAL A 431 -1.69 -4.63 -17.49
N MET A 432 -1.72 -5.94 -17.20
CA MET A 432 -2.90 -6.64 -16.68
C MET A 432 -3.49 -5.94 -15.45
N MET A 433 -2.66 -5.68 -14.43
CA MET A 433 -3.12 -5.03 -13.20
C MET A 433 -3.61 -3.60 -13.44
N THR A 434 -2.98 -2.86 -14.36
CA THR A 434 -3.41 -1.51 -14.77
C THR A 434 -4.79 -1.54 -15.45
N LEU A 435 -5.02 -2.53 -16.33
CA LEU A 435 -6.31 -2.71 -17.00
C LEU A 435 -7.42 -3.14 -16.04
N ILE A 436 -7.11 -3.95 -15.02
CA ILE A 436 -8.07 -4.30 -13.97
C ILE A 436 -8.59 -3.03 -13.28
N LEU A 437 -7.69 -2.11 -12.88
CA LEU A 437 -8.10 -0.82 -12.29
C LEU A 437 -8.97 0.00 -13.25
N ASN A 438 -8.56 0.11 -14.51
CA ASN A 438 -9.28 0.86 -15.54
C ASN A 438 -10.68 0.30 -15.81
N ASN A 439 -10.84 -1.02 -15.88
CA ASN A 439 -12.14 -1.64 -16.15
C ASN A 439 -13.08 -1.50 -14.95
N LEU A 440 -12.58 -1.70 -13.74
CA LEU A 440 -13.37 -1.54 -12.52
C LEU A 440 -13.79 -0.08 -12.28
N GLU A 441 -12.91 0.89 -12.58
CA GLU A 441 -13.23 2.32 -12.54
C GLU A 441 -14.39 2.66 -13.50
N LYS A 442 -14.37 2.12 -14.72
CA LYS A 442 -15.46 2.31 -15.70
C LYS A 442 -16.81 1.76 -15.21
N LYS A 443 -16.82 0.86 -14.22
CA LYS A 443 -18.02 0.38 -13.52
C LYS A 443 -18.36 1.14 -12.25
N GLY A 444 -17.65 2.22 -11.96
CA GLY A 444 -17.86 3.06 -10.79
C GLY A 444 -17.10 2.62 -9.55
N PHE A 445 -16.25 1.59 -9.64
CA PHE A 445 -15.51 1.10 -8.48
C PHE A 445 -14.13 1.76 -8.37
N LYS A 446 -13.81 2.20 -7.16
CA LYS A 446 -12.53 2.83 -6.80
C LYS A 446 -11.74 1.89 -5.93
N LEU A 447 -10.43 1.84 -6.17
CA LEU A 447 -9.51 1.15 -5.27
C LEU A 447 -9.45 1.91 -3.94
N LEU A 448 -9.80 1.22 -2.86
CA LEU A 448 -9.73 1.71 -1.49
C LEU A 448 -8.31 1.57 -0.93
N CYS A 449 -7.70 0.39 -1.09
CA CYS A 449 -6.31 0.15 -0.73
C CYS A 449 -5.72 -1.11 -1.37
N SER A 450 -4.40 -1.15 -1.42
CA SER A 450 -3.61 -2.38 -1.51
C SER A 450 -3.10 -2.74 -0.11
N ALA A 451 -3.23 -4.00 0.30
CA ALA A 451 -2.82 -4.44 1.63
C ALA A 451 -2.33 -5.89 1.64
N ASP A 452 -1.30 -6.14 2.45
CA ASP A 452 -0.93 -7.49 2.87
C ASP A 452 -1.83 -7.94 4.03
N VAL A 453 -2.47 -9.09 3.84
CA VAL A 453 -3.45 -9.69 4.75
C VAL A 453 -2.94 -11.00 5.34
N SER A 454 -1.94 -11.63 4.73
CA SER A 454 -1.56 -13.01 5.02
C SER A 454 -0.09 -13.10 5.39
N GLN A 455 0.20 -13.64 6.57
CA GLN A 455 1.56 -14.00 6.96
C GLN A 455 1.94 -15.41 6.48
N LYS A 456 1.24 -15.97 5.49
CA LYS A 456 1.48 -17.34 5.04
C LYS A 456 2.70 -17.40 4.14
N TYR A 457 3.67 -18.25 4.50
CA TYR A 457 4.84 -18.53 3.68
C TYR A 457 4.90 -20.01 3.32
N TYR A 458 5.35 -20.26 2.09
CA TYR A 458 5.93 -21.55 1.74
C TYR A 458 7.39 -21.54 2.19
N SER A 459 7.84 -22.63 2.81
CA SER A 459 9.24 -22.81 3.20
C SER A 459 9.65 -24.25 2.97
N ASP A 460 10.72 -24.45 2.20
CA ASP A 460 11.51 -25.68 2.14
C ASP A 460 13.00 -25.35 2.39
N ASP A 461 13.89 -26.33 2.24
CA ASP A 461 15.33 -26.15 2.52
C ASP A 461 16.00 -25.06 1.67
N ASN A 462 15.45 -24.75 0.49
CA ASN A 462 16.07 -23.84 -0.49
C ASN A 462 15.23 -22.60 -0.79
N ASN A 463 13.94 -22.62 -0.51
CA ASN A 463 13.00 -21.59 -0.92
C ASN A 463 12.14 -21.15 0.25
N ARG A 464 11.99 -19.83 0.40
CA ARG A 464 11.04 -19.22 1.31
C ARG A 464 10.39 -18.03 0.63
N TYR A 465 9.07 -18.05 0.50
CA TYR A 465 8.32 -16.99 -0.19
C TYR A 465 6.87 -16.91 0.31
N PRO A 466 6.23 -15.73 0.26
CA PRO A 466 4.85 -15.56 0.65
C PRO A 466 3.92 -16.37 -0.27
N VAL A 467 2.87 -16.96 0.30
CA VAL A 467 1.86 -17.73 -0.46
C VAL A 467 0.95 -16.81 -1.25
N ASP A 468 0.52 -15.72 -0.63
CA ASP A 468 -0.31 -14.69 -1.25
C ASP A 468 0.49 -13.39 -1.35
N LEU A 469 0.13 -12.54 -2.30
CA LEU A 469 0.61 -11.16 -2.36
C LEU A 469 -0.45 -10.21 -1.81
N HIS A 470 -0.28 -8.92 -2.12
CA HIS A 470 -1.26 -7.91 -1.76
C HIS A 470 -2.66 -8.24 -2.30
N SER A 471 -3.65 -7.84 -1.49
CA SER A 471 -5.07 -7.85 -1.83
C SER A 471 -5.53 -6.42 -2.07
N TRP A 472 -6.29 -6.22 -3.15
CA TRP A 472 -6.87 -4.95 -3.54
C TRP A 472 -8.33 -4.89 -3.13
N PHE A 473 -8.66 -3.92 -2.28
CA PHE A 473 -10.01 -3.69 -1.78
C PHE A 473 -10.67 -2.56 -2.57
N PHE A 474 -11.93 -2.72 -2.94
CA PHE A 474 -12.67 -1.77 -3.76
C PHE A 474 -13.98 -1.35 -3.09
N GLU A 475 -14.43 -0.13 -3.41
CA GLU A 475 -15.73 0.44 -3.05
C GLU A 475 -16.34 1.18 -4.25
N ASN A 476 -17.65 1.45 -4.24
CA ASN A 476 -18.38 2.20 -5.27
C ASN A 476 -18.80 3.62 -4.83
#